data_AF-A0ABD1J3G1-F1
#
_entry.id   AF-A0ABD1J3G1-F1
#
_cell.length_a   1.000
_cell.length_b   1.000
_cell.length_c   1.000
_cell.angle_alpha   90.00
_cell.angle_beta   90.00
_cell.angle_gamma   90.00
#
_symmetry.space_group_name_H-M   'P 1'
#
loop_
_entity.id
_entity.type
_entity.pdbx_description
1 polymer ?
#
loop_
_entity_poly.entity_id
_entity_poly.type
_entity_poly.pdbx_seq_one_letter_code
_entity_poly.pdbx_strand_id
1 'polypeptide(L)'
;MVMELRVALRFTQDELMTTTAELTLTTSRLIVSETEILNLKKLMSKQTVKLMQAEAELKVVNQRLAVTETDMKHVTLDVAAADAGLAILRAEVMELTANGAAQDTELMLIKTRQNTSETQIDNLIQVDAAQWAELTEDRLAATDAGMEKMRSEMLEKPKVAFSVGLLESSSEIQAGNSDRYLVYSNIFTNIGQAYSKITGFFTAPVKGVYYFRFTGMYYANGYPIGLMMYKNEEKAMYLSNSETDDRFTYLSSGLTLQLEVGDKVHMRLRANCRIYDDENNHSIFSGFLLFPL
;
A
#
# COMPACT_ATOMS: atom_id res chain seq x y z
N MET A 1 -149.60 -26.57 94.90
CA MET A 1 -148.31 -27.09 95.41
C MET A 1 -147.63 -28.15 94.50
N VAL A 2 -148.35 -28.98 93.72
CA VAL A 2 -147.70 -29.95 92.80
C VAL A 2 -147.37 -29.36 91.41
N MET A 3 -148.05 -28.28 91.01
CA MET A 3 -147.85 -27.63 89.69
C MET A 3 -146.52 -26.85 89.58
N GLU A 4 -146.03 -26.26 90.67
CA GLU A 4 -144.80 -25.46 90.66
C GLU A 4 -143.52 -26.33 90.59
N LEU A 5 -143.54 -27.51 91.22
CA LEU A 5 -142.38 -28.42 91.22
C LEU A 5 -142.10 -29.08 89.85
N ARG A 6 -143.14 -29.37 89.05
CA ARG A 6 -142.97 -29.93 87.69
C ARG A 6 -142.47 -28.90 86.68
N VAL A 7 -142.82 -27.63 86.86
CA VAL A 7 -142.32 -26.54 86.00
C VAL A 7 -140.87 -26.22 86.32
N ALA A 8 -140.51 -26.18 87.61
CA ALA A 8 -139.11 -25.99 88.02
C ALA A 8 -138.20 -27.13 87.54
N LEU A 9 -138.65 -28.39 87.62
CA LEU A 9 -137.84 -29.53 87.18
C LEU A 9 -137.61 -29.55 85.66
N ARG A 10 -138.64 -29.21 84.85
CA ARG A 10 -138.46 -29.07 83.38
C ARG A 10 -137.55 -27.92 83.02
N PHE A 11 -137.66 -26.78 83.71
CA PHE A 11 -136.76 -25.65 83.49
C PHE A 11 -135.31 -26.01 83.81
N THR A 12 -135.05 -26.70 84.94
CA THR A 12 -133.70 -27.17 85.28
C THR A 12 -133.17 -28.22 84.29
N GLN A 13 -134.04 -29.02 83.68
CA GLN A 13 -133.64 -30.04 82.72
C GLN A 13 -133.33 -29.43 81.35
N ASP A 14 -134.07 -28.41 80.92
CA ASP A 14 -133.76 -27.62 79.73
C ASP A 14 -132.50 -26.77 79.94
N GLU A 15 -132.28 -26.15 81.11
CA GLU A 15 -131.03 -25.46 81.44
C GLU A 15 -129.84 -26.41 81.44
N LEU A 16 -130.00 -27.63 81.98
CA LEU A 16 -128.94 -28.66 81.96
C LEU A 16 -128.64 -29.12 80.52
N MET A 17 -129.66 -29.32 79.69
CA MET A 17 -129.46 -29.68 78.27
C MET A 17 -128.84 -28.54 77.47
N THR A 18 -129.19 -27.28 77.77
CA THR A 18 -128.61 -26.08 77.14
C THR A 18 -127.15 -25.90 77.55
N THR A 19 -126.83 -26.02 78.85
CA THR A 19 -125.43 -25.99 79.33
C THR A 19 -124.62 -27.18 78.83
N THR A 20 -125.22 -28.37 78.66
CA THR A 20 -124.54 -29.52 78.07
C THR A 20 -124.25 -29.30 76.58
N ALA A 21 -125.18 -28.70 75.83
CA ALA A 21 -124.97 -28.34 74.43
C ALA A 21 -123.90 -27.23 74.26
N GLU A 22 -123.93 -26.21 75.12
CA GLU A 22 -122.90 -25.15 75.18
C GLU A 22 -121.54 -25.72 75.57
N LEU A 23 -121.48 -26.63 76.55
CA LEU A 23 -120.24 -27.30 76.94
C LEU A 23 -119.68 -28.12 75.76
N THR A 24 -120.53 -28.87 75.07
CA THR A 24 -120.14 -29.68 73.89
C THR A 24 -119.64 -28.79 72.74
N LEU A 25 -120.29 -27.65 72.49
CA LEU A 25 -119.85 -26.66 71.51
C LEU A 25 -118.50 -26.03 71.92
N THR A 26 -118.34 -25.73 73.21
CA THR A 26 -117.10 -25.15 73.76
C THR A 26 -115.95 -26.14 73.68
N THR A 27 -116.18 -27.42 73.99
CA THR A 27 -115.21 -28.50 73.81
C THR A 27 -114.83 -28.68 72.34
N SER A 28 -115.81 -28.61 71.42
CA SER A 28 -115.54 -28.70 69.99
C SER A 28 -114.69 -27.52 69.48
N ARG A 29 -114.97 -26.29 69.95
CA ARG A 29 -114.16 -25.10 69.66
C ARG A 29 -112.75 -25.19 70.28
N LEU A 30 -112.63 -25.78 71.47
CA LEU A 30 -111.35 -26.01 72.13
C LEU A 30 -110.48 -26.99 71.33
N ILE A 31 -111.05 -28.10 70.84
CA ILE A 31 -110.32 -29.07 70.00
C ILE A 31 -109.85 -28.43 68.69
N VAL A 32 -110.70 -27.61 68.04
CA VAL A 32 -110.31 -26.85 66.83
C VAL A 32 -109.18 -25.88 67.14
N SER A 33 -109.28 -25.12 68.24
CA SER A 33 -108.25 -24.21 68.71
C SER A 33 -106.93 -24.93 69.02
N GLU A 34 -106.97 -26.09 69.67
CA GLU A 34 -105.78 -26.91 69.96
C GLU A 34 -105.13 -27.42 68.67
N THR A 35 -105.95 -27.80 67.68
CA THR A 35 -105.48 -28.23 66.36
C THR A 35 -104.84 -27.08 65.58
N GLU A 36 -105.43 -25.88 65.61
CA GLU A 36 -104.84 -24.66 65.03
C GLU A 36 -103.53 -24.27 65.72
N ILE A 37 -103.47 -24.33 67.05
CA ILE A 37 -102.25 -24.07 67.83
C ILE A 37 -101.16 -25.08 67.45
N LEU A 38 -101.50 -26.36 67.27
CA LEU A 38 -100.54 -27.39 66.83
C LEU A 38 -100.02 -27.11 65.41
N ASN A 39 -100.91 -26.71 64.49
CA ASN A 39 -100.53 -26.33 63.13
C ASN A 39 -99.64 -25.08 63.11
N LEU A 40 -99.96 -24.07 63.91
CA LEU A 40 -99.15 -22.87 64.08
C LEU A 40 -97.78 -23.20 64.67
N LYS A 41 -97.70 -24.08 65.69
CA LYS A 41 -96.41 -24.56 66.22
C LYS A 41 -95.56 -25.28 65.16
N LYS A 42 -96.18 -26.11 64.32
CA LYS A 42 -95.51 -26.79 63.21
C LYS A 42 -95.02 -25.82 62.14
N LEU A 43 -95.81 -24.79 61.83
CA LEU A 43 -95.40 -23.71 60.91
C LEU A 43 -94.25 -22.88 61.49
N MET A 44 -94.33 -22.54 62.77
CA MET A 44 -93.29 -21.83 63.50
C MET A 44 -91.97 -22.61 63.49
N SER A 45 -91.98 -23.92 63.78
CA SER A 45 -90.75 -24.72 63.73
C SER A 45 -90.17 -24.79 62.30
N LYS A 46 -91.03 -24.92 61.28
CA LYS A 46 -90.62 -24.87 59.87
C LYS A 46 -90.00 -23.52 59.50
N GLN A 47 -90.54 -22.41 60.01
CA GLN A 47 -89.98 -21.07 59.81
C GLN A 47 -88.65 -20.90 60.55
N THR A 48 -88.51 -21.40 61.78
CA THR A 48 -87.23 -21.39 62.51
C THR A 48 -86.13 -22.12 61.75
N VAL A 49 -86.42 -23.30 61.19
CA VAL A 49 -85.45 -24.06 60.38
C VAL A 49 -85.05 -23.29 59.11
N LYS A 50 -86.02 -22.67 58.41
CA LYS A 50 -85.71 -21.83 57.24
C LYS A 50 -84.86 -20.62 57.60
N LEU A 51 -85.13 -19.98 58.74
CA LEU A 51 -84.34 -18.84 59.22
C LEU A 51 -82.91 -19.26 59.54
N MET A 52 -82.72 -20.36 60.27
CA MET A 52 -81.40 -20.92 60.55
C MET A 52 -80.63 -21.26 59.27
N GLN A 53 -81.32 -21.80 58.25
CA GLN A 53 -80.70 -22.08 56.97
C GLN A 53 -80.29 -20.81 56.22
N ALA A 54 -81.14 -19.77 56.21
CA ALA A 54 -80.81 -18.48 55.63
C ALA A 54 -79.64 -17.79 56.34
N GLU A 55 -79.57 -17.87 57.68
CA GLU A 55 -78.44 -17.35 58.46
C GLU A 55 -77.13 -18.09 58.15
N ALA A 56 -77.20 -19.42 57.97
CA ALA A 56 -76.05 -20.21 57.56
C ALA A 56 -75.57 -19.85 56.15
N GLU A 57 -76.48 -19.70 55.19
CA GLU A 57 -76.17 -19.24 53.83
C GLU A 57 -75.58 -17.83 53.83
N LEU A 58 -76.13 -16.90 54.62
CA LEU A 58 -75.61 -15.54 54.77
C LEU A 58 -74.18 -15.55 55.33
N LYS A 59 -73.89 -16.41 56.31
CA LYS A 59 -72.54 -16.57 56.85
C LYS A 59 -71.55 -17.05 55.78
N VAL A 60 -71.96 -18.03 54.96
CA VAL A 60 -71.14 -18.53 53.84
C VAL A 60 -70.92 -17.42 52.80
N VAL A 61 -71.95 -16.65 52.45
CA VAL A 61 -71.85 -15.53 51.51
C VAL A 61 -70.89 -14.46 52.04
N ASN A 62 -70.99 -14.07 53.32
CA ASN A 62 -70.08 -13.09 53.92
C ASN A 62 -68.63 -13.58 53.96
N GLN A 63 -68.41 -14.86 54.25
CA GLN A 63 -67.07 -15.45 54.18
C GLN A 63 -66.50 -15.41 52.76
N ARG A 64 -67.31 -15.76 51.75
CA ARG A 64 -66.90 -15.69 50.33
C ARG A 64 -66.64 -14.24 49.90
N LEU A 65 -67.46 -13.29 50.34
CA LEU A 65 -67.29 -11.87 50.05
C LEU A 65 -65.93 -11.37 50.58
N ALA A 66 -65.60 -11.68 51.84
CA ALA A 66 -64.32 -11.30 52.44
C ALA A 66 -63.11 -11.89 51.68
N VAL A 67 -63.20 -13.14 51.22
CA VAL A 67 -62.16 -13.74 50.36
C VAL A 67 -62.07 -12.98 49.04
N THR A 68 -63.19 -12.71 48.36
CA THR A 68 -63.16 -11.98 47.08
C THR A 68 -62.68 -10.54 47.21
N GLU A 69 -62.96 -9.85 48.32
CA GLU A 69 -62.43 -8.51 48.61
C GLU A 69 -60.91 -8.55 48.79
N THR A 70 -60.40 -9.60 49.44
CA THR A 70 -58.96 -9.83 49.61
C THR A 70 -58.30 -10.13 48.26
N ASP A 71 -58.88 -11.03 47.47
CA ASP A 71 -58.41 -11.37 46.12
C ASP A 71 -58.42 -10.14 45.20
N MET A 72 -59.47 -9.31 45.26
CA MET A 72 -59.56 -8.06 44.49
C MET A 72 -58.48 -7.05 44.89
N LYS A 73 -58.14 -6.97 46.18
CA LYS A 73 -57.03 -6.15 46.67
C LYS A 73 -55.69 -6.66 46.13
N HIS A 74 -55.47 -7.97 46.08
CA HIS A 74 -54.29 -8.57 45.47
C HIS A 74 -54.22 -8.27 43.97
N VAL A 75 -55.31 -8.47 43.22
CA VAL A 75 -55.38 -8.13 41.79
C VAL A 75 -55.07 -6.64 41.55
N THR A 76 -55.55 -5.74 42.41
CA THR A 76 -55.26 -4.31 42.29
C THR A 76 -53.76 -4.02 42.50
N LEU A 77 -53.12 -4.70 43.44
CA LEU A 77 -51.68 -4.59 43.67
C LEU A 77 -50.86 -5.16 42.50
N ASP A 78 -51.27 -6.31 41.95
CA ASP A 78 -50.59 -6.94 40.81
C ASP A 78 -50.71 -6.07 39.55
N VAL A 79 -51.87 -5.45 39.30
CA VAL A 79 -52.07 -4.50 38.21
C VAL A 79 -51.18 -3.27 38.40
N ALA A 80 -51.12 -2.71 39.61
CA ALA A 80 -50.25 -1.57 39.90
C ALA A 80 -48.76 -1.92 39.72
N ALA A 81 -48.34 -3.12 40.10
CA ALA A 81 -46.98 -3.61 39.89
C ALA A 81 -46.68 -3.81 38.40
N ALA A 82 -47.63 -4.34 37.62
CA ALA A 82 -47.51 -4.49 36.17
C ALA A 82 -47.40 -3.13 35.46
N ASP A 83 -48.20 -2.15 35.86
CA ASP A 83 -48.14 -0.78 35.32
C ASP A 83 -46.79 -0.11 35.63
N ALA A 84 -46.26 -0.29 36.84
CA ALA A 84 -44.93 0.19 37.21
C ALA A 84 -43.84 -0.48 36.36
N GLY A 85 -43.93 -1.81 36.14
CA GLY A 85 -43.01 -2.54 35.26
C GLY A 85 -43.07 -2.06 33.80
N LEU A 86 -44.27 -1.81 33.28
CA LEU A 86 -44.46 -1.24 31.94
C LEU A 86 -43.90 0.18 31.81
N ALA A 87 -44.00 1.01 32.86
CA ALA A 87 -43.41 2.34 32.87
C ALA A 87 -41.88 2.30 32.80
N ILE A 88 -41.25 1.38 33.54
CA ILE A 88 -39.79 1.16 33.51
C ILE A 88 -39.36 0.69 32.11
N LEU A 89 -40.04 -0.32 31.55
CA LEU A 89 -39.72 -0.84 30.23
C LEU A 89 -39.87 0.24 29.14
N ARG A 90 -40.90 1.10 29.23
CA ARG A 90 -41.05 2.25 28.31
C ARG A 90 -39.90 3.23 28.42
N ALA A 91 -39.41 3.50 29.63
CA ALA A 91 -38.25 4.37 29.82
C ALA A 91 -36.98 3.76 29.21
N GLU A 92 -36.72 2.46 29.41
CA GLU A 92 -35.59 1.77 28.80
C GLU A 92 -35.66 1.78 27.26
N VAL A 93 -36.85 1.57 26.69
CA VAL A 93 -37.04 1.65 25.22
C VAL A 93 -36.78 3.07 24.70
N MET A 94 -37.21 4.11 25.42
CA MET A 94 -36.92 5.50 25.06
C MET A 94 -35.42 5.79 25.12
N GLU A 95 -34.71 5.26 26.10
CA GLU A 95 -33.25 5.41 26.20
C GLU A 95 -32.52 4.68 25.07
N LEU A 96 -32.89 3.43 24.78
CA LEU A 96 -32.30 2.65 23.69
C LEU A 96 -32.54 3.30 22.32
N THR A 97 -33.73 3.87 22.10
CA THR A 97 -34.04 4.58 20.85
C THR A 97 -33.27 5.90 20.73
N ALA A 98 -33.10 6.64 21.83
CA ALA A 98 -32.25 7.84 21.84
C ALA A 98 -30.77 7.49 21.56
N ASN A 99 -30.25 6.41 22.18
CA ASN A 99 -28.89 5.93 21.96
C ASN A 99 -28.68 5.45 20.52
N GLY A 100 -29.66 4.74 19.94
CA GLY A 100 -29.62 4.33 18.54
C GLY A 100 -29.56 5.54 17.58
N ALA A 101 -30.38 6.56 17.82
CA ALA A 101 -30.35 7.79 17.02
C ALA A 101 -29.00 8.52 17.14
N ALA A 102 -28.39 8.56 18.34
CA ALA A 102 -27.07 9.14 18.53
C ALA A 102 -25.99 8.36 17.76
N GLN A 103 -26.01 7.02 17.81
CA GLN A 103 -25.08 6.17 17.07
C GLN A 103 -25.22 6.34 15.54
N ASP A 104 -26.44 6.48 15.03
CA ASP A 104 -26.69 6.74 13.61
C ASP A 104 -26.06 8.07 13.16
N THR A 105 -26.17 9.12 13.98
CA THR A 105 -25.53 10.41 13.68
C THR A 105 -24.00 10.32 13.70
N GLU A 106 -23.42 9.59 14.65
CA GLU A 106 -21.96 9.38 14.72
C GLU A 106 -21.46 8.57 13.51
N LEU A 107 -22.20 7.53 13.12
CA LEU A 107 -21.88 6.73 11.94
C LEU A 107 -21.92 7.57 10.65
N MET A 108 -22.90 8.48 10.53
CA MET A 108 -22.98 9.40 9.40
C MET A 108 -21.78 10.37 9.36
N LEU A 109 -21.36 10.88 10.52
CA LEU A 109 -20.17 11.74 10.62
C LEU A 109 -18.88 10.97 10.28
N ILE A 110 -18.74 9.71 10.69
CA ILE A 110 -17.59 8.89 10.34
C ILE A 110 -17.52 8.64 8.84
N LYS A 111 -18.65 8.27 8.21
CA LYS A 111 -18.72 8.04 6.76
C LYS A 111 -18.34 9.28 5.95
N THR A 112 -18.84 10.45 6.35
CA THR A 112 -18.52 11.71 5.67
C THR A 112 -17.03 12.07 5.81
N ARG A 113 -16.44 11.88 6.99
CA ARG A 113 -14.99 12.06 7.20
C ARG A 113 -14.17 11.07 6.38
N GLN A 114 -14.60 9.82 6.29
CA GLN A 114 -13.91 8.80 5.49
C GLN A 114 -13.90 9.18 4.01
N ASN A 115 -15.06 9.52 3.43
CA ASN A 115 -15.13 9.95 2.03
C ASN A 115 -14.26 11.19 1.75
N THR A 116 -14.21 12.13 2.71
CA THR A 116 -13.34 13.31 2.60
C THR A 116 -11.87 12.92 2.61
N SER A 117 -11.49 11.99 3.50
CA SER A 117 -10.11 11.47 3.57
C SER A 117 -9.72 10.69 2.32
N GLU A 118 -10.61 9.87 1.77
CA GLU A 118 -10.40 9.16 0.50
C GLU A 118 -10.14 10.15 -0.65
N THR A 119 -10.96 11.20 -0.75
CA THR A 119 -10.77 12.26 -1.75
C THR A 119 -9.43 12.99 -1.57
N GLN A 120 -9.01 13.25 -0.33
CA GLN A 120 -7.71 13.88 -0.05
C GLN A 120 -6.54 12.99 -0.45
N ILE A 121 -6.63 11.69 -0.20
CA ILE A 121 -5.61 10.72 -0.61
C ILE A 121 -5.48 10.67 -2.13
N ASP A 122 -6.60 10.61 -2.86
CA ASP A 122 -6.59 10.59 -4.32
C ASP A 122 -5.93 11.84 -4.91
N ASN A 123 -6.22 13.02 -4.35
CA ASN A 123 -5.59 14.27 -4.76
C ASN A 123 -4.07 14.27 -4.51
N LEU A 124 -3.62 13.74 -3.36
CA LEU A 124 -2.19 13.63 -3.06
C LEU A 124 -1.47 12.68 -4.02
N ILE A 125 -2.08 11.53 -4.34
CA ILE A 125 -1.52 10.58 -5.31
C ILE A 125 -1.37 11.23 -6.68
N GLN A 126 -2.37 12.01 -7.13
CA GLN A 126 -2.28 12.71 -8.41
C GLN A 126 -1.19 13.77 -8.45
N VAL A 127 -1.03 14.56 -7.37
CA VAL A 127 0.02 15.57 -7.28
C VAL A 127 1.41 14.92 -7.29
N ASP A 128 1.61 13.87 -6.49
CA ASP A 128 2.88 13.16 -6.44
C ASP A 128 3.20 12.54 -7.82
N ALA A 129 2.24 11.88 -8.47
CA ALA A 129 2.42 11.32 -9.80
C ALA A 129 2.79 12.37 -10.88
N ALA A 130 2.15 13.55 -10.86
CA ALA A 130 2.47 14.65 -11.77
C ALA A 130 3.88 15.19 -11.54
N GLN A 131 4.26 15.38 -10.26
CA GLN A 131 5.59 15.86 -9.88
C GLN A 131 6.68 14.84 -10.25
N TRP A 132 6.43 13.54 -10.05
CA TRP A 132 7.33 12.47 -10.48
C TRP A 132 7.51 12.47 -12.01
N ALA A 133 6.44 12.61 -12.78
CA ALA A 133 6.51 12.64 -14.24
C ALA A 133 7.39 13.81 -14.74
N GLU A 134 7.12 15.03 -14.28
CA GLU A 134 7.88 16.24 -14.65
C GLU A 134 9.37 16.10 -14.28
N LEU A 135 9.68 15.67 -13.05
CA LEU A 135 11.05 15.48 -12.61
C LEU A 135 11.78 14.40 -13.43
N THR A 136 11.10 13.32 -13.81
CA THR A 136 11.73 12.24 -14.58
C THR A 136 12.01 12.64 -16.02
N GLU A 137 11.10 13.40 -16.65
CA GLU A 137 11.27 13.85 -18.03
C GLU A 137 12.42 14.85 -18.15
N ASP A 138 12.48 15.86 -17.27
CA ASP A 138 13.57 16.83 -17.23
C ASP A 138 14.92 16.19 -16.95
N ARG A 139 14.97 15.25 -15.99
CA ARG A 139 16.22 14.53 -15.67
C ARG A 139 16.66 13.63 -16.81
N LEU A 140 15.75 12.98 -17.51
CA LEU A 140 16.07 12.12 -18.65
C LEU A 140 16.59 12.97 -19.81
N ALA A 141 15.88 14.06 -20.16
CA ALA A 141 16.29 14.98 -21.20
C ALA A 141 17.66 15.63 -20.91
N ALA A 142 17.91 16.04 -19.66
CA ALA A 142 19.22 16.57 -19.26
C ALA A 142 20.33 15.52 -19.32
N THR A 143 20.03 14.25 -18.96
CA THR A 143 20.98 13.15 -19.05
C THR A 143 21.31 12.81 -20.51
N ASP A 144 20.29 12.74 -21.37
CA ASP A 144 20.45 12.49 -22.80
C ASP A 144 21.23 13.61 -23.49
N ALA A 145 20.92 14.88 -23.17
CA ALA A 145 21.68 16.02 -23.67
C ALA A 145 23.15 15.99 -23.20
N GLY A 146 23.39 15.60 -21.95
CA GLY A 146 24.73 15.43 -21.40
C GLY A 146 25.51 14.31 -22.10
N MET A 147 24.87 13.17 -22.34
CA MET A 147 25.47 12.04 -23.06
C MET A 147 25.77 12.40 -24.51
N GLU A 148 24.86 13.08 -25.20
CA GLU A 148 25.07 13.45 -26.61
C GLU A 148 26.16 14.50 -26.75
N LYS A 149 26.23 15.47 -25.83
CA LYS A 149 27.34 16.42 -25.76
C LYS A 149 28.67 15.70 -25.56
N MET A 150 28.76 14.77 -24.60
CA MET A 150 29.97 14.00 -24.35
C MET A 150 30.36 13.13 -25.55
N ARG A 151 29.37 12.51 -26.21
CA ARG A 151 29.57 11.70 -27.41
C ARG A 151 30.11 12.54 -28.56
N SER A 152 29.55 13.73 -28.78
CA SER A 152 30.02 14.69 -29.76
C SER A 152 31.46 15.14 -29.45
N GLU A 153 31.76 15.52 -28.20
CA GLU A 153 33.13 15.88 -27.79
C GLU A 153 34.14 14.74 -27.95
N MET A 154 33.72 13.47 -27.81
CA MET A 154 34.58 12.32 -28.05
C MET A 154 34.77 11.99 -29.53
N LEU A 155 33.77 12.23 -30.37
CA LEU A 155 33.82 12.03 -31.82
C LEU A 155 34.65 13.12 -32.51
N GLU A 156 34.64 14.34 -31.98
CA GLU A 156 35.37 15.48 -32.56
C GLU A 156 36.86 15.52 -32.22
N LYS A 157 37.33 14.68 -31.28
CA LYS A 157 38.77 14.63 -30.99
C LYS A 157 39.52 13.98 -32.16
N PRO A 158 40.45 14.70 -32.83
CA PRO A 158 41.22 14.15 -33.93
C PRO A 158 42.02 12.94 -33.44
N LYS A 159 41.91 11.83 -34.16
CA LYS A 159 42.71 10.62 -33.92
C LYS A 159 43.78 10.54 -34.99
N VAL A 160 45.04 10.56 -34.58
CA VAL A 160 46.19 10.52 -35.50
C VAL A 160 47.19 9.53 -34.97
N ALA A 161 47.50 8.50 -35.74
CA ALA A 161 48.52 7.51 -35.40
C ALA A 161 49.03 6.82 -36.66
N PHE A 162 50.34 6.64 -36.77
CA PHE A 162 50.94 5.86 -37.84
C PHE A 162 52.02 4.92 -37.28
N SER A 163 52.21 3.81 -37.98
CA SER A 163 53.32 2.89 -37.75
C SER A 163 53.69 2.25 -39.08
N VAL A 164 54.96 2.39 -39.46
CA VAL A 164 55.44 2.06 -40.80
C VAL A 164 56.81 1.37 -40.74
N GLY A 165 56.99 0.34 -41.59
CA GLY A 165 58.24 -0.39 -41.79
C GLY A 165 59.00 0.15 -43.01
N LEU A 166 60.34 0.04 -43.00
CA LEU A 166 61.17 0.71 -43.99
C LEU A 166 60.99 0.09 -45.37
N LEU A 167 61.05 -1.23 -45.47
CA LEU A 167 60.92 -1.99 -46.72
C LEU A 167 59.97 -3.18 -46.58
N GLU A 168 59.49 -3.69 -47.72
CA GLU A 168 58.69 -4.91 -47.79
C GLU A 168 59.53 -6.16 -48.13
N SER A 169 60.80 -5.98 -48.49
CA SER A 169 61.73 -7.04 -48.91
C SER A 169 63.12 -6.80 -48.35
N SER A 170 63.88 -7.87 -48.12
CA SER A 170 65.28 -7.80 -47.65
C SER A 170 66.13 -6.85 -48.51
N SER A 171 66.63 -5.78 -47.89
CA SER A 171 67.57 -4.87 -48.52
C SER A 171 68.38 -4.06 -47.53
N GLU A 172 69.57 -3.65 -47.97
CA GLU A 172 70.39 -2.67 -47.29
C GLU A 172 70.32 -1.33 -48.03
N ILE A 173 69.91 -0.28 -47.32
CA ILE A 173 69.94 1.09 -47.82
C ILE A 173 71.24 1.73 -47.34
N GLN A 174 72.09 2.09 -48.31
CA GLN A 174 73.26 2.93 -48.07
C GLN A 174 72.94 4.39 -48.43
N ALA A 175 73.30 5.30 -47.51
CA ALA A 175 73.48 6.71 -47.86
C ALA A 175 74.87 6.86 -48.47
N GLY A 176 74.93 7.39 -49.70
CA GLY A 176 76.19 7.73 -50.35
C GLY A 176 76.87 8.93 -49.68
N ASN A 177 77.41 9.83 -50.49
CA ASN A 177 78.19 10.98 -49.97
C ASN A 177 77.32 12.12 -49.38
N SER A 178 76.01 11.93 -49.28
CA SER A 178 75.04 12.91 -48.79
C SER A 178 73.92 12.22 -48.02
N ASP A 179 73.30 12.95 -47.10
CA ASP A 179 72.16 12.46 -46.33
C ASP A 179 71.02 12.02 -47.25
N ARG A 180 70.38 10.89 -46.91
CA ARG A 180 69.31 10.29 -47.70
C ARG A 180 68.01 10.29 -46.91
N TYR A 181 66.91 10.73 -47.53
CA TYR A 181 65.58 10.56 -46.95
C TYR A 181 65.22 9.08 -46.82
N LEU A 182 64.66 8.71 -45.67
CA LEU A 182 64.12 7.38 -45.44
C LEU A 182 62.61 7.42 -45.68
N VAL A 183 62.18 6.71 -46.72
CA VAL A 183 60.77 6.52 -47.05
C VAL A 183 60.39 5.12 -46.57
N TYR A 184 59.55 5.06 -45.53
CA TYR A 184 59.06 3.80 -44.98
C TYR A 184 57.81 3.41 -45.76
N SER A 185 57.95 2.43 -46.66
CA SER A 185 56.90 2.11 -47.63
C SER A 185 55.84 1.15 -47.10
N ASN A 186 56.19 0.33 -46.10
CA ASN A 186 55.28 -0.67 -45.54
C ASN A 186 54.38 -0.06 -44.46
N ILE A 187 53.06 0.01 -44.69
CA ILE A 187 52.10 0.66 -43.78
C ILE A 187 51.41 -0.38 -42.89
N PHE A 188 51.62 -0.34 -41.57
CA PHE A 188 50.82 -1.11 -40.61
C PHE A 188 49.58 -0.34 -40.17
N THR A 189 49.76 0.93 -39.84
CA THR A 189 48.69 1.84 -39.37
C THR A 189 48.95 3.23 -39.94
N ASN A 190 47.88 3.94 -40.34
CA ASN A 190 47.96 5.35 -40.77
C ASN A 190 46.64 6.10 -40.49
N ILE A 191 46.12 6.02 -39.27
CA ILE A 191 44.90 6.72 -38.86
C ILE A 191 45.12 8.24 -38.98
N GLY A 192 44.18 8.91 -39.65
CA GLY A 192 44.27 10.33 -40.00
C GLY A 192 45.07 10.59 -41.28
N GLN A 193 45.61 9.55 -41.94
CA GLN A 193 46.33 9.62 -43.21
C GLN A 193 47.45 10.69 -43.22
N ALA A 194 48.07 10.91 -42.06
CA ALA A 194 49.06 11.96 -41.85
C ALA A 194 50.47 11.56 -42.32
N TYR A 195 50.75 10.26 -42.50
CA TYR A 195 52.00 9.77 -43.07
C TYR A 195 51.88 9.52 -44.57
N SER A 196 52.85 9.98 -45.35
CA SER A 196 52.93 9.78 -46.80
C SER A 196 54.02 8.76 -47.16
N LYS A 197 53.60 7.57 -47.60
CA LYS A 197 54.52 6.51 -48.10
C LYS A 197 55.28 6.87 -49.38
N ILE A 198 54.94 8.00 -50.01
CA ILE A 198 55.62 8.49 -51.22
C ILE A 198 56.80 9.39 -50.85
N THR A 199 56.64 10.24 -49.83
CA THR A 199 57.65 11.22 -49.43
C THR A 199 58.45 10.80 -48.19
N GLY A 200 57.91 9.88 -47.39
CA GLY A 200 58.47 9.47 -46.12
C GLY A 200 58.09 10.39 -44.95
N PHE A 201 57.19 11.36 -45.18
CA PHE A 201 56.92 12.44 -44.23
C PHE A 201 55.60 12.21 -43.50
N PHE A 202 55.64 12.43 -42.18
CA PHE A 202 54.45 12.73 -41.39
C PHE A 202 54.15 14.23 -41.50
N THR A 203 52.90 14.62 -41.74
CA THR A 203 52.45 16.02 -41.74
C THR A 203 51.36 16.18 -40.67
N ALA A 204 51.56 17.07 -39.71
CA ALA A 204 50.61 17.28 -38.62
C ALA A 204 49.27 17.84 -39.15
N PRO A 205 48.15 17.10 -39.05
CA PRO A 205 46.86 17.57 -39.55
C PRO A 205 46.17 18.55 -38.59
N VAL A 206 46.56 18.54 -37.31
CA VAL A 206 46.05 19.41 -36.26
C VAL A 206 47.21 19.91 -35.41
N LYS A 207 47.05 21.05 -34.74
CA LYS A 207 47.99 21.51 -33.74
C LYS A 207 47.92 20.58 -32.53
N GLY A 208 49.06 20.17 -31.98
CA GLY A 208 49.06 19.30 -30.81
C GLY A 208 50.43 18.79 -30.39
N VAL A 209 50.42 17.93 -29.38
CA VAL A 209 51.63 17.25 -28.88
C VAL A 209 51.65 15.82 -29.42
N TYR A 210 52.74 15.49 -30.10
CA TYR A 210 52.93 14.20 -30.76
C TYR A 210 54.11 13.46 -30.18
N TYR A 211 54.00 12.14 -30.07
CA TYR A 211 55.13 11.27 -29.75
C TYR A 211 55.57 10.53 -31.00
N PHE A 212 56.87 10.53 -31.28
CA PHE A 212 57.48 9.78 -32.37
C PHE A 212 58.53 8.82 -31.82
N ARG A 213 58.63 7.63 -32.42
CA ARG A 213 59.65 6.63 -32.14
C ARG A 213 60.18 6.07 -33.44
N PHE A 214 61.48 5.81 -33.48
CA PHE A 214 62.06 5.01 -34.55
C PHE A 214 62.96 3.92 -33.98
N THR A 215 63.10 2.88 -34.77
CA THR A 215 64.07 1.79 -34.62
C THR A 215 64.67 1.56 -36.00
N GLY A 216 65.98 1.41 -36.07
CA GLY A 216 66.67 0.94 -37.27
C GLY A 216 67.61 -0.19 -36.94
N MET A 217 67.68 -1.18 -37.82
CA MET A 217 68.64 -2.26 -37.74
C MET A 217 69.77 -2.02 -38.75
N TYR A 218 70.99 -2.44 -38.42
CA TYR A 218 72.10 -2.46 -39.36
C TYR A 218 72.98 -3.68 -39.10
N TYR A 219 73.75 -4.08 -40.10
CA TYR A 219 74.74 -5.13 -39.97
C TYR A 219 76.09 -4.51 -39.59
N ALA A 220 76.63 -4.85 -38.43
CA ALA A 220 77.81 -4.26 -37.82
C ALA A 220 79.12 -4.79 -38.43
N ASN A 221 79.32 -4.55 -39.73
CA ASN A 221 80.48 -5.02 -40.52
C ASN A 221 81.45 -3.87 -40.90
N GLY A 222 81.59 -2.87 -40.04
CA GLY A 222 82.46 -1.71 -40.29
C GLY A 222 81.78 -0.50 -40.94
N TYR A 223 80.49 -0.60 -41.28
CA TYR A 223 79.69 0.56 -41.71
C TYR A 223 78.77 1.04 -40.57
N PRO A 224 78.76 2.35 -40.25
CA PRO A 224 77.95 2.88 -39.16
C PRO A 224 76.47 3.00 -39.55
N ILE A 225 75.60 3.04 -38.55
CA ILE A 225 74.23 3.55 -38.68
C ILE A 225 74.17 4.97 -38.13
N GLY A 226 73.44 5.85 -38.81
CA GLY A 226 73.24 7.23 -38.39
C GLY A 226 71.86 7.71 -38.76
N LEU A 227 70.95 7.75 -37.79
CA LEU A 227 69.55 8.13 -37.99
C LEU A 227 69.27 9.51 -37.44
N MET A 228 68.64 10.34 -38.25
CA MET A 228 68.28 11.71 -37.91
C MET A 228 66.79 11.90 -38.06
N MET A 229 66.15 12.45 -37.04
CA MET A 229 64.77 12.92 -37.11
C MET A 229 64.78 14.43 -37.33
N TYR A 230 64.01 14.89 -38.30
CA TYR A 230 63.84 16.30 -38.61
C TYR A 230 62.41 16.73 -38.33
N LYS A 231 62.26 17.95 -37.80
CA LYS A 231 61.03 18.72 -37.82
C LYS A 231 61.21 19.83 -38.85
N ASN A 232 60.47 19.78 -39.94
CA ASN A 232 60.69 20.62 -41.12
C ASN A 232 62.16 20.50 -41.56
N GLU A 233 62.92 21.59 -41.66
CA GLU A 233 64.34 21.56 -42.01
C GLU A 233 65.28 21.57 -40.78
N GLU A 234 64.74 21.54 -39.56
CA GLU A 234 65.52 21.52 -38.34
C GLU A 234 65.72 20.09 -37.83
N LYS A 235 66.97 19.71 -37.56
CA LYS A 235 67.30 18.39 -37.00
C LYS A 235 66.93 18.35 -35.52
N ALA A 236 65.86 17.64 -35.20
CA ALA A 236 65.37 17.47 -33.84
C ALA A 236 66.17 16.43 -33.05
N MET A 237 66.68 15.38 -33.72
CA MET A 237 67.42 14.30 -33.07
C MET A 237 68.43 13.67 -34.02
N TYR A 238 69.54 13.21 -33.46
CA TYR A 238 70.54 12.39 -34.14
C TYR A 238 71.03 11.27 -33.22
N LEU A 239 70.98 10.04 -33.71
CA LEU A 239 71.61 8.91 -33.06
C LEU A 239 72.53 8.20 -34.07
N SER A 240 73.63 7.66 -33.57
CA SER A 240 74.51 6.81 -34.36
C SER A 240 75.12 5.70 -33.53
N ASN A 241 75.41 4.60 -34.21
CA ASN A 241 76.23 3.54 -33.67
C ASN A 241 77.19 3.03 -34.76
N SER A 242 78.32 2.48 -34.32
CA SER A 242 79.35 1.94 -35.21
C SER A 242 80.02 0.77 -34.51
N GLU A 243 79.61 -0.43 -34.85
CA GLU A 243 80.17 -1.68 -34.35
C GLU A 243 80.78 -2.49 -35.49
N THR A 244 81.66 -3.43 -35.13
CA THR A 244 82.42 -4.28 -36.06
C THR A 244 82.44 -5.74 -35.60
N ASP A 245 81.36 -6.20 -34.96
CA ASP A 245 81.27 -7.54 -34.38
C ASP A 245 80.50 -8.54 -35.28
N ASP A 246 80.20 -8.14 -36.52
CA ASP A 246 79.52 -8.93 -37.55
C ASP A 246 78.12 -9.42 -37.15
N ARG A 247 77.40 -8.62 -36.36
CA ARG A 247 76.02 -8.90 -35.91
C ARG A 247 75.01 -7.87 -36.40
N PHE A 248 73.74 -8.27 -36.42
CA PHE A 248 72.65 -7.32 -36.57
C PHE A 248 72.43 -6.58 -35.24
N THR A 249 72.61 -5.26 -35.27
CA THR A 249 72.43 -4.39 -34.12
C THR A 249 71.29 -3.40 -34.38
N TYR A 250 70.60 -3.01 -33.31
CA TYR A 250 69.49 -2.07 -33.35
C TYR A 250 69.86 -0.72 -32.74
N LEU A 251 69.34 0.34 -33.33
CA LEU A 251 69.39 1.70 -32.82
C LEU A 251 67.97 2.22 -32.69
N SER A 252 67.56 2.63 -31.49
CA SER A 252 66.19 3.10 -31.23
C SER A 252 66.18 4.36 -30.39
N SER A 253 65.24 5.26 -30.68
CA SER A 253 64.95 6.43 -29.85
C SER A 253 63.54 6.95 -30.10
N GLY A 254 63.09 7.89 -29.29
CA GLY A 254 61.83 8.58 -29.48
C GLY A 254 61.88 10.00 -28.93
N LEU A 255 60.99 10.85 -29.43
CA LEU A 255 60.89 12.26 -29.08
C LEU A 255 59.44 12.71 -29.06
N THR A 256 59.09 13.53 -28.07
CA THR A 256 57.82 14.24 -28.02
C THR A 256 58.00 15.64 -28.59
N LEU A 257 57.15 16.02 -29.56
CA LEU A 257 57.21 17.30 -30.25
C LEU A 257 55.84 17.98 -30.20
N GLN A 258 55.83 19.28 -29.92
CA GLN A 258 54.69 20.13 -30.24
C GLN A 258 54.78 20.53 -31.73
N LEU A 259 53.71 20.29 -32.47
CA LEU A 259 53.60 20.58 -33.90
C LEU A 259 52.46 21.54 -34.17
N GLU A 260 52.69 22.48 -35.08
CA GLU A 260 51.64 23.28 -35.70
C GLU A 260 51.05 22.53 -36.90
N VAL A 261 49.86 22.95 -37.36
CA VAL A 261 49.24 22.37 -38.57
C VAL A 261 50.19 22.53 -39.77
N GLY A 262 50.46 21.42 -40.46
CA GLY A 262 51.34 21.40 -41.63
C GLY A 262 52.83 21.20 -41.32
N ASP A 263 53.25 21.21 -40.04
CA ASP A 263 54.61 20.81 -39.67
C ASP A 263 54.89 19.38 -40.15
N LYS A 264 56.10 19.17 -40.67
CA LYS A 264 56.54 17.89 -41.22
C LYS A 264 57.56 17.22 -40.32
N VAL A 265 57.43 15.92 -40.11
CA VAL A 265 58.42 15.11 -39.40
C VAL A 265 58.86 13.96 -40.29
N HIS A 266 60.17 13.76 -40.43
CA HIS A 266 60.73 12.71 -41.28
C HIS A 266 62.09 12.23 -40.80
N MET A 267 62.48 11.07 -41.30
CA MET A 267 63.76 10.44 -41.00
C MET A 267 64.75 10.62 -42.16
N ARG A 268 66.02 10.82 -41.83
CA ARG A 268 67.14 10.80 -42.78
C ARG A 268 68.23 9.85 -42.28
N LEU A 269 68.84 9.12 -43.21
CA LEU A 269 70.06 8.36 -43.01
C LEU A 269 71.25 9.27 -43.31
N ARG A 270 72.19 9.38 -42.36
CA ARG A 270 73.39 10.21 -42.49
C ARG A 270 74.27 9.69 -43.63
N ALA A 271 74.92 10.61 -44.35
CA ALA A 271 75.94 10.27 -45.35
C ALA A 271 76.93 9.21 -44.83
N ASN A 272 77.30 8.27 -45.70
CA ASN A 272 78.19 7.13 -45.42
C ASN A 272 77.67 6.12 -44.37
N CYS A 273 76.41 6.20 -43.97
CA CYS A 273 75.79 5.21 -43.08
C CYS A 273 74.93 4.20 -43.86
N ARG A 274 74.64 3.07 -43.20
CA ARG A 274 73.79 2.00 -43.70
C ARG A 274 72.66 1.67 -42.73
N ILE A 275 71.54 1.23 -43.28
CA ILE A 275 70.41 0.67 -42.55
C ILE A 275 69.92 -0.55 -43.32
N TYR A 276 69.53 -1.59 -42.61
CA TYR A 276 69.02 -2.83 -43.16
C TYR A 276 67.57 -3.03 -42.72
N ASP A 277 66.78 -3.64 -43.59
CA ASP A 277 65.45 -4.14 -43.27
C ASP A 277 65.15 -5.38 -44.09
N ASP A 278 64.19 -6.19 -43.63
CA ASP A 278 63.67 -7.35 -44.37
C ASP A 278 62.19 -7.60 -44.04
N GLU A 279 61.65 -8.72 -44.52
CA GLU A 279 60.24 -9.06 -44.38
C GLU A 279 59.76 -9.13 -42.91
N ASN A 280 60.68 -9.19 -41.94
CA ASN A 280 60.38 -9.17 -40.51
C ASN A 280 60.24 -7.75 -39.92
N ASN A 281 60.42 -6.69 -40.72
CA ASN A 281 60.19 -5.29 -40.34
C ASN A 281 60.98 -4.83 -39.11
N HIS A 282 62.30 -4.89 -39.22
CA HIS A 282 63.24 -4.51 -38.17
C HIS A 282 63.38 -2.98 -38.01
N SER A 283 63.23 -2.26 -39.12
CA SER A 283 63.38 -0.80 -39.17
C SER A 283 62.00 -0.13 -39.22
N ILE A 284 61.57 0.43 -38.09
CA ILE A 284 60.21 0.96 -37.89
C ILE A 284 60.27 2.46 -37.56
N PHE A 285 59.31 3.22 -38.10
CA PHE A 285 59.02 4.58 -37.69
C PHE A 285 57.53 4.69 -37.31
N SER A 286 57.24 5.21 -36.13
CA SER A 286 55.88 5.32 -35.60
C SER A 286 55.67 6.67 -34.94
N GLY A 287 54.44 7.12 -34.90
CA GLY A 287 54.07 8.26 -34.09
C GLY A 287 52.57 8.45 -33.95
N PHE A 288 52.14 9.18 -32.92
CA PHE A 288 50.73 9.42 -32.64
C PHE A 288 50.52 10.74 -31.90
N LEU A 289 49.32 11.30 -32.03
CA LEU A 289 48.85 12.46 -31.29
C LEU A 289 48.53 12.05 -29.85
N LEU A 290 49.16 12.71 -28.87
CA LEU A 290 48.81 12.57 -27.46
C LEU A 290 47.54 13.36 -27.13
N PHE A 291 47.52 14.63 -27.51
CA PHE A 291 46.36 15.50 -27.39
C PHE A 291 46.49 16.73 -28.31
N PRO A 292 45.37 17.20 -28.89
CA PRO A 292 45.35 18.47 -29.62
C PRO A 292 45.54 19.65 -28.66
N LEU A 293 46.01 20.80 -29.19
CA LEU A 293 46.20 22.07 -28.47
C LEU A 293 45.39 23.20 -29.10
#